data_AF-A0A5K8A068-F1
#
_entry.id   AF-A0A5K8A068-F1
#
_cell.length_a   1.000
_cell.length_b   1.000
_cell.length_c   1.000
_cell.angle_alpha   90.00
_cell.angle_beta   90.00
_cell.angle_gamma   90.00
#
_symmetry.space_group_name_H-M   'P 1'
#
loop_
_entity.id
_entity.type
_entity.pdbx_description
1 polymer ?
#
loop_
_entity_poly.entity_id
_entity_poly.type
_entity_poly.pdbx_seq_one_letter_code
_entity_poly.pdbx_strand_id
1 'polypeptide(L)' 'MVYADSQLLALLGFGASAWQVADRDRSIGWSGDQRKRNLQLVVNNARYLILPWVKCHNLASHILSIAAKRLPDDWQQQ' A
#
# COMPACT_ATOMS: atom_id res chain seq x y z
N MET A 1 6.10 -3.23 -9.51
CA MET A 1 7.32 -4.03 -9.24
C MET A 1 8.46 -3.06 -8.96
N VAL A 2 9.47 -3.46 -8.18
CA VAL A 2 10.64 -2.62 -7.85
C VAL A 2 11.89 -3.29 -8.38
N TYR A 3 12.64 -2.54 -9.19
CA TYR A 3 13.88 -2.98 -9.81
C TYR A 3 15.04 -2.07 -9.39
N ALA A 4 16.24 -2.63 -9.30
CA ALA A 4 17.49 -1.90 -9.42
C ALA A 4 18.17 -2.39 -10.69
N ASP A 5 18.37 -1.48 -11.65
CA ASP A 5 18.74 -1.82 -13.02
C ASP A 5 17.81 -2.92 -13.59
N SER A 6 18.35 -4.08 -13.97
CA SER A 6 17.61 -5.23 -14.47
C SER A 6 17.22 -6.23 -13.37
N GLN A 7 17.63 -6.02 -12.13
CA GLN A 7 17.38 -6.95 -11.04
C GLN A 7 16.07 -6.64 -10.33
N LEU A 8 15.16 -7.60 -10.29
CA LEU A 8 13.95 -7.52 -9.48
C LEU A 8 14.31 -7.61 -7.99
N LEU A 9 13.86 -6.62 -7.21
CA LEU A 9 14.13 -6.56 -5.77
C LEU A 9 12.89 -6.82 -4.91
N ALA A 10 11.74 -6.28 -5.33
CA ALA A 10 10.51 -6.38 -4.57
C ALA A 10 9.25 -6.33 -5.44
N LEU A 11 8.16 -6.87 -4.90
CA LEU A 11 6.82 -6.85 -5.49
C LEU A 11 5.88 -6.10 -4.57
N LEU A 12 5.13 -5.17 -5.15
CA LEU A 12 4.04 -4.46 -4.51
C LEU A 12 2.77 -4.68 -5.30
N GLY A 13 1.67 -4.87 -4.59
CA GLY A 13 0.33 -4.95 -5.17
C GLY A 13 -0.64 -4.14 -4.32
N PHE A 14 -1.44 -3.33 -4.98
CA PHE A 14 -2.53 -2.59 -4.37
C PHE A 14 -3.86 -3.13 -4.90
N GLY A 15 -4.87 -3.14 -4.05
CA GLY A 15 -6.20 -3.63 -4.41
C GLY A 15 -7.29 -2.93 -3.60
N ALA A 16 -8.52 -3.37 -3.82
CA ALA A 16 -9.69 -2.86 -3.13
C ALA A 16 -9.50 -2.90 -1.60
N SER A 17 -10.10 -1.91 -0.93
CA SER A 17 -10.12 -1.86 0.52
C SER A 17 -10.73 -3.10 1.15
N ALA A 18 -10.14 -3.53 2.26
CA ALA A 18 -10.75 -4.54 3.10
C ALA A 18 -12.04 -3.97 3.70
N TRP A 19 -13.11 -4.75 3.61
CA TRP A 19 -14.46 -4.31 4.00
C TRP A 19 -14.52 -3.88 5.46
N GLN A 20 -13.89 -4.64 6.36
CA GLN A 20 -13.84 -4.32 7.78
C GLN A 20 -12.45 -4.62 8.34
N VAL A 21 -11.82 -3.57 8.87
CA VAL A 21 -10.55 -3.65 9.60
C VAL A 21 -10.72 -2.80 10.84
N ALA A 22 -10.97 -3.46 11.98
CA ALA A 22 -11.33 -2.75 13.21
C ALA A 22 -10.23 -1.75 13.63
N ASP A 23 -8.97 -2.11 13.45
CA ASP A 23 -7.83 -1.26 13.83
C ASP A 23 -7.74 0.00 12.96
N ARG A 24 -7.96 -0.13 11.65
CA ARG A 24 -8.06 1.03 10.72
C ARG A 24 -9.21 1.93 11.12
N ASP A 25 -10.39 1.36 11.32
CA ASP A 25 -11.59 2.14 11.62
C ASP A 25 -11.40 2.92 12.94
N ARG A 26 -10.80 2.29 13.97
CA ARG A 26 -10.47 2.96 15.23
C ARG A 26 -9.39 4.03 15.08
N SER A 27 -8.33 3.78 14.30
CA SER A 27 -7.24 4.74 14.16
C SER A 27 -7.63 5.98 13.36
N ILE A 28 -8.48 5.83 12.34
CA ILE A 28 -9.04 6.96 11.58
C ILE A 28 -10.22 7.61 12.34
N GLY A 29 -10.85 6.89 13.28
CA GLY A 29 -12.00 7.37 14.05
C GLY A 29 -13.32 7.28 13.27
N TRP A 30 -13.45 6.33 12.36
CA TRP A 30 -14.65 6.13 11.57
C TRP A 30 -15.74 5.38 12.34
N SER A 31 -16.94 5.95 12.36
CA SER A 31 -18.19 5.20 12.56
C SER A 31 -18.46 4.23 11.40
N GLY A 32 -19.41 3.31 11.60
CA GLY A 32 -19.80 2.34 10.57
C GLY A 32 -20.26 2.99 9.26
N ASP A 33 -20.98 4.11 9.34
CA ASP A 33 -21.45 4.83 8.14
C ASP A 33 -20.35 5.64 7.47
N GLN A 34 -19.44 6.25 8.25
CA GLN A 34 -18.24 6.90 7.69
C GLN A 34 -17.37 5.89 6.95
N ARG A 35 -17.15 4.69 7.51
CA ARG A 35 -16.44 3.62 6.82
C ARG A 35 -17.08 3.29 5.48
N LYS A 36 -18.39 3.02 5.46
CA LYS A 36 -19.09 2.66 4.21
C LYS A 36 -18.91 3.73 3.11
N ARG A 37 -18.99 5.01 3.46
CA ARG A 37 -18.80 6.13 2.52
C ARG A 37 -17.35 6.28 2.05
N ASN A 38 -16.40 6.02 2.95
CA ASN A 38 -14.99 6.34 2.71
C ASN A 38 -14.14 5.14 2.23
N LEU A 39 -14.65 3.91 2.29
CA LEU A 39 -13.92 2.71 1.85
C LEU A 39 -13.44 2.80 0.39
N GLN A 40 -14.22 3.45 -0.48
CA GLN A 40 -13.84 3.69 -1.87
C GLN A 40 -12.63 4.62 -2.02
N LEU A 41 -12.25 5.35 -0.99
CA LEU A 41 -11.10 6.27 -0.97
C LEU A 41 -9.84 5.62 -0.38
N VAL A 42 -9.90 4.32 -0.08
CA VAL A 42 -8.79 3.58 0.53
C VAL A 42 -8.39 2.43 -0.37
N VAL A 43 -7.09 2.16 -0.42
CA VAL A 43 -6.52 0.96 -1.04
C VAL A 43 -5.84 0.09 0.00
N ASN A 44 -5.91 -1.21 -0.20
CA ASN A 44 -5.09 -2.15 0.55
C ASN A 44 -3.76 -2.37 -0.16
N ASN A 45 -2.68 -2.38 0.60
CA ASN A 45 -1.41 -2.93 0.14
C ASN A 45 -1.47 -4.47 0.23
N ALA A 46 -2.09 -5.10 -0.76
CA ALA A 46 -2.39 -6.53 -0.80
C ALA A 46 -1.15 -7.41 -0.98
N ARG A 47 -0.06 -6.86 -1.52
CA ARG A 47 1.22 -7.56 -1.63
C ARG A 47 2.36 -6.61 -1.30
N TYR A 48 3.22 -7.09 -0.41
CA TYR A 48 4.47 -6.43 -0.06
C TYR A 48 5.54 -7.49 0.20
N LEU A 49 6.35 -7.75 -0.83
CA LEU A 49 7.35 -8.81 -0.80
C LEU A 49 8.70 -8.25 -1.23
N ILE A 50 9.66 -8.23 -0.34
CA ILE A 50 11.08 -8.06 -0.68
C ILE A 50 11.66 -9.47 -0.88
N LEU A 51 12.38 -9.68 -1.98
CA LEU A 51 12.87 -11.01 -2.33
C LEU A 51 13.98 -11.45 -1.35
N PRO A 52 14.03 -12.75 -0.98
CA PRO A 52 14.80 -13.23 0.16
C PRO A 52 16.32 -13.06 0.03
N TRP A 53 16.82 -12.91 -1.20
CA TRP A 53 18.24 -12.63 -1.46
C TRP A 53 18.62 -11.16 -1.28
N VAL A 54 17.64 -10.26 -1.14
CA VAL A 54 17.89 -8.82 -1.01
C VAL A 54 18.18 -8.49 0.46
N LYS A 55 19.42 -8.12 0.75
CA LYS A 55 19.87 -7.66 2.07
C LYS A 55 20.25 -6.19 2.02
N CYS A 56 19.28 -5.31 2.30
CA CYS A 56 19.48 -3.87 2.31
C CYS A 56 18.74 -3.25 3.50
N HIS A 57 19.47 -2.50 4.32
CA HIS A 57 18.90 -1.83 5.48
C HIS A 57 17.91 -0.74 5.02
N ASN A 58 16.76 -0.63 5.70
CA ASN A 58 15.70 0.35 5.41
C ASN A 58 15.07 0.29 4.01
N LEU A 59 15.36 -0.75 3.20
CA LEU A 59 14.77 -0.89 1.88
C LEU A 59 13.23 -0.93 1.95
N ALA A 60 12.69 -1.54 3.00
CA ALA A 60 11.25 -1.66 3.14
C ALA A 60 10.54 -0.30 3.26
N SER A 61 10.93 0.48 4.27
CA SER A 61 10.38 1.82 4.49
C SER A 61 10.64 2.76 3.31
N HIS A 62 11.80 2.63 2.67
CA HIS A 62 12.12 3.40 1.46
C HIS A 62 11.14 3.12 0.32
N ILE A 63 10.91 1.84 0.00
CA ILE A 63 9.96 1.42 -1.04
C ILE A 63 8.54 1.91 -0.70
N LEU A 64 8.10 1.75 0.55
CA LEU A 64 6.76 2.19 0.96
C LEU A 64 6.60 3.72 0.87
N SER A 65 7.64 4.49 1.20
CA SER A 65 7.61 5.95 1.05
C SER A 65 7.45 6.37 -0.41
N ILE A 66 8.13 5.69 -1.34
CA ILE A 66 7.98 5.96 -2.78
C ILE A 66 6.57 5.60 -3.24
N ALA A 67 6.08 4.41 -2.87
CA ALA A 67 4.74 3.97 -3.26
C ALA A 67 3.65 4.91 -2.73
N ALA A 68 3.75 5.35 -1.47
CA ALA A 68 2.81 6.29 -0.87
C ALA A 68 2.77 7.65 -1.59
N LYS A 69 3.92 8.13 -2.11
CA LYS A 69 3.98 9.37 -2.89
C LYS A 69 3.37 9.23 -4.29
N ARG A 70 3.49 8.04 -4.90
CA ARG A 70 3.00 7.78 -6.26
C ARG A 70 1.51 7.42 -6.32
N LEU A 71 0.99 6.78 -5.27
CA LEU A 71 -0.40 6.31 -5.20
C LEU A 71 -1.46 7.36 -5.58
N PRO A 72 -1.38 8.63 -5.13
CA PRO A 72 -2.35 9.65 -5.53
C PRO A 72 -2.37 9.92 -7.04
N ASP A 73 -1.20 9.95 -7.68
CA ASP A 73 -1.09 10.16 -9.12
C ASP A 73 -1.65 8.96 -9.89
N ASP A 74 -1.29 7.74 -9.46
CA ASP A 74 -1.84 6.50 -10.03
C ASP A 74 -3.38 6.43 -9.87
N TRP A 75 -3.92 6.97 -8.77
CA TRP A 75 -5.37 7.03 -8.51
C TRP A 75 -6.11 8.00 -9.45
N GLN A 76 -5.49 9.12 -9.80
CA GLN A 76 -6.06 10.10 -10.74
C GLN A 76 -6.04 9.62 -12.20
N GLN A 77 -5.17 8.65 -12.51
CA GLN A 77 -5.02 8.08 -13.84
C GLN A 77 -5.84 6.80 -14.08
N GLN A 78 -6.66 6.37 -13.11
CA GLN A 78 -7.55 5.19 -13.24
C GLN A 78 -8.76 5.41 -14.15
#